data_AF-A0A920GHW9-F1
#
_entry.id   AF-A0A920GHW9-F1
#
_cell.length_a   1.000
_cell.length_b   1.000
_cell.length_c   1.000
_cell.angle_alpha   90.00
_cell.angle_beta   90.00
_cell.angle_gamma   90.00
#
_symmetry.space_group_name_H-M   'P 1'
#
loop_
_entity.id
_entity.type
_entity.pdbx_description
1 polymer ?
#
loop_
_entity_poly.entity_id
_entity_poly.type
_entity_poly.pdbx_seq_one_letter_code
_entity_poly.pdbx_strand_id
1 'polypeptide(L)'
;MKKTTINNLSDPMNIAFMEAKKAFNKNEVPVGAVVTDINGDILAKAYNLVETNQDPTAHAEILAIKKATIILKNKYLIGCSLYVTLEPCPMCAAAIQYSK
;
A
#
# COMPACT_ATOMS: atom_id res chain seq x y z
N MET A 1 -10.81 32.75 6.10
CA MET A 1 -10.48 31.50 5.41
C MET A 1 -9.81 30.57 6.40
N LYS A 2 -10.53 29.58 6.95
CA LYS A 2 -9.98 28.65 7.94
C LYS A 2 -8.95 27.75 7.23
N LYS A 3 -7.68 27.81 7.67
CA LYS A 3 -6.65 26.83 7.29
C LYS A 3 -7.11 25.47 7.82
N THR A 4 -7.54 24.59 6.94
CA THR A 4 -7.84 23.20 7.30
C THR A 4 -6.52 22.46 7.44
N THR A 5 -5.92 22.49 8.62
CA THR A 5 -4.87 21.55 9.01
C THR A 5 -5.51 20.17 9.12
N ILE A 6 -5.54 19.41 8.03
CA ILE A 6 -5.87 17.98 8.06
C ILE A 6 -4.60 17.23 8.49
N ASN A 7 -4.26 17.35 9.78
CA ASN A 7 -3.29 16.45 10.41
C ASN A 7 -4.08 15.31 11.07
N ASN A 8 -4.72 14.46 10.27
CA ASN A 8 -5.15 13.16 10.77
C ASN A 8 -4.02 12.16 10.48
N LEU A 9 -3.26 11.83 11.54
CA LEU A 9 -2.23 10.78 11.53
C LEU A 9 -2.80 9.38 11.21
N SER A 10 -4.12 9.26 11.11
CA SER A 10 -4.88 8.06 10.76
C SER A 10 -5.32 7.98 9.30
N ASP A 11 -5.06 8.99 8.46
CA ASP A 11 -5.44 8.93 7.04
C ASP A 11 -4.59 7.89 6.28
N PRO A 12 -5.21 6.85 5.67
CA PRO A 12 -4.47 5.81 4.95
C PRO A 12 -3.60 6.35 3.82
N MET A 13 -4.02 7.43 3.15
CA MET A 13 -3.23 8.01 2.05
C MET A 13 -1.98 8.75 2.57
N ASN A 14 -2.11 9.54 3.64
CA ASN A 14 -0.93 10.11 4.31
C ASN A 14 0.06 9.04 4.76
N ILE A 15 -0.43 7.89 5.23
CA ILE A 15 0.44 6.76 5.63
C ILE A 15 1.08 6.12 4.40
N ALA A 16 0.39 6.02 3.27
CA ALA A 16 0.99 5.57 2.01
C ALA A 16 2.13 6.51 1.57
N PHE A 17 1.98 7.84 1.69
CA PHE A 17 3.07 8.79 1.45
C PHE A 17 4.24 8.64 2.44
N MET A 18 3.97 8.30 3.70
CA MET A 18 5.04 7.97 4.65
C MET A 18 5.82 6.72 4.25
N GLU A 19 5.16 5.68 3.72
CA GLU A 19 5.83 4.50 3.18
C GLU A 19 6.60 4.83 1.88
N ALA A 20 6.04 5.64 0.98
CA ALA A 20 6.74 6.11 -0.22
C ALA A 20 8.04 6.86 0.12
N LYS A 21 8.05 7.66 1.21
CA LYS A 21 9.25 8.31 1.72
C LYS A 21 10.31 7.30 2.20
N LYS A 22 9.90 6.15 2.74
CA LYS A 22 10.86 5.08 3.10
C LYS A 22 11.49 4.42 1.88
N ALA A 23 10.72 4.19 0.82
CA ALA A 23 11.26 3.76 -0.48
C ALA A 23 12.29 4.77 -0.99
N PHE A 24 11.93 6.06 -1.03
CA PHE A 24 12.85 7.13 -1.45
C PHE A 24 14.18 7.11 -0.67
N ASN A 25 14.11 7.02 0.67
CA ASN A 25 15.30 6.98 1.53
C ASN A 25 16.18 5.73 1.33
N LYS A 26 15.66 4.71 0.65
CA LYS A 26 16.37 3.49 0.28
C LYS A 26 16.81 3.46 -1.18
N ASN A 27 16.72 4.59 -1.90
CA ASN A 27 16.99 4.69 -3.34
C ASN A 27 16.09 3.77 -4.18
N GLU A 28 14.86 3.53 -3.75
CA GLU A 28 13.82 2.83 -4.50
C GLU A 28 12.92 3.83 -5.24
N VAL A 29 12.12 3.35 -6.19
CA VAL A 29 11.01 4.14 -6.75
C VAL A 29 10.04 4.50 -5.62
N PRO A 30 9.73 5.80 -5.39
CA PRO A 30 9.02 6.25 -4.20
C PRO A 30 7.51 5.99 -4.26
N VAL A 31 7.12 4.71 -4.14
CA VAL A 31 5.72 4.27 -4.09
C VAL A 31 5.45 3.60 -2.75
N GLY A 32 4.34 3.98 -2.13
CA GLY A 32 3.83 3.39 -0.91
C GLY A 32 2.38 2.92 -1.09
N ALA A 33 2.01 1.89 -0.35
CA ALA A 33 0.67 1.30 -0.39
C ALA A 33 0.19 0.88 1.01
N VAL A 34 -1.11 1.03 1.25
CA VAL A 34 -1.79 0.70 2.51
C VAL A 34 -3.07 -0.06 2.20
N VAL A 35 -3.33 -1.15 2.93
CA VAL A 35 -4.60 -1.88 2.91
C VAL A 35 -5.32 -1.63 4.22
N THR A 36 -6.58 -1.21 4.14
CA THR A 36 -7.48 -1.08 5.29
C THR A 36 -8.60 -2.12 5.24
N ASP A 37 -9.20 -2.42 6.40
CA ASP A 37 -10.47 -3.14 6.47
C ASP A 37 -11.66 -2.22 6.16
N ILE A 38 -12.88 -2.75 6.32
CA ILE A 38 -14.13 -2.04 6.07
C ILE A 38 -14.40 -0.88 7.05
N ASN A 39 -13.80 -0.93 8.24
CA ASN A 39 -13.92 0.10 9.26
C ASN A 39 -12.87 1.21 9.07
N GLY A 40 -11.93 1.03 8.13
CA GLY A 40 -10.80 1.92 7.90
C GLY A 40 -9.58 1.60 8.75
N ASP A 41 -9.59 0.49 9.50
CA ASP A 41 -8.43 0.05 10.28
C ASP A 41 -7.34 -0.50 9.35
N ILE A 42 -6.09 -0.13 9.63
CA ILE A 42 -4.97 -0.50 8.76
C ILE A 42 -4.59 -1.96 9.00
N LEU A 43 -4.74 -2.78 7.97
CA LEU A 43 -4.30 -4.17 7.96
C LEU A 43 -2.84 -4.26 7.58
N ALA A 44 -2.43 -3.61 6.48
CA ALA A 44 -1.09 -3.73 5.96
C ALA A 44 -0.57 -2.42 5.39
N LYS A 45 0.75 -2.27 5.40
CA LYS A 45 1.47 -1.17 4.76
C LYS A 45 2.77 -1.66 4.14
N ALA A 46 3.12 -1.12 2.99
CA ALA A 46 4.31 -1.47 2.25
C ALA A 46 4.79 -0.32 1.37
N TYR A 47 6.02 -0.44 0.88
CA TYR A 47 6.61 0.44 -0.11
C TYR A 47 7.42 -0.40 -1.10
N ASN A 48 7.77 0.18 -2.25
CA ASN A 48 8.55 -0.48 -3.27
C ASN A 48 9.89 -1.01 -2.72
N LEU A 49 10.20 -2.26 -3.01
CA LEU A 49 11.43 -2.95 -2.58
C LEU A 49 12.07 -3.74 -3.73
N VAL A 50 11.87 -3.29 -4.97
CA VAL A 50 12.36 -4.00 -6.18
C VAL A 50 13.87 -4.16 -6.12
N GLU A 51 14.60 -3.08 -5.83
CA GLU A 51 16.07 -3.10 -5.80
C GLU A 51 16.58 -3.86 -4.57
N THR A 52 15.98 -3.58 -3.41
CA THR A 52 16.36 -4.18 -2.12
C THR A 52 16.19 -5.70 -2.14
N ASN A 53 15.10 -6.19 -2.72
CA ASN A 53 14.79 -7.62 -2.72
C ASN A 53 15.32 -8.33 -3.97
N GLN A 54 15.85 -7.60 -4.96
CA GLN A 54 16.16 -8.12 -6.30
C GLN A 54 14.97 -8.90 -6.89
N ASP A 55 13.76 -8.39 -6.65
CA ASP A 55 12.50 -9.01 -7.04
C ASP A 55 11.71 -8.01 -7.88
N PRO A 56 11.57 -8.22 -9.21
CA PRO A 56 10.84 -7.30 -10.08
C PRO A 56 9.35 -7.20 -9.73
N THR A 57 8.83 -8.09 -8.88
CA THR A 57 7.44 -8.08 -8.42
C THR A 57 7.24 -7.37 -7.08
N ALA A 58 8.31 -6.91 -6.42
CA ALA A 58 8.28 -6.29 -5.09
C ALA A 58 7.78 -4.83 -5.10
N HIS A 59 6.74 -4.56 -5.89
CA HIS A 59 5.98 -3.32 -5.88
C HIS A 59 5.20 -3.15 -4.57
N ALA A 60 4.92 -1.90 -4.20
CA ALA A 60 4.24 -1.59 -2.95
C ALA A 60 2.88 -2.32 -2.81
N GLU A 61 2.10 -2.36 -3.89
CA GLU A 61 0.77 -2.97 -3.94
C GLU A 61 0.85 -4.49 -3.73
N ILE A 62 1.76 -5.16 -4.44
CA ILE A 62 1.98 -6.61 -4.30
C ILE A 62 2.36 -6.96 -2.87
N LEU A 63 3.29 -6.19 -2.29
CA LEU A 63 3.74 -6.40 -0.92
C LEU A 63 2.64 -6.12 0.11
N ALA A 64 1.82 -5.09 -0.11
CA ALA A 64 0.69 -4.77 0.77
C ALA A 64 -0.40 -5.87 0.71
N ILE A 65 -0.76 -6.36 -0.48
CA ILE A 65 -1.70 -7.47 -0.68
C ILE A 65 -1.18 -8.75 -0.01
N LYS A 66 0.10 -9.12 -0.24
CA LYS A 66 0.72 -10.29 0.40
C LYS A 66 0.65 -10.20 1.93
N LYS A 67 0.96 -9.03 2.52
CA LYS A 67 0.87 -8.82 3.97
C LYS A 67 -0.57 -8.92 4.48
N ALA A 68 -1.52 -8.29 3.80
CA ALA A 68 -2.93 -8.31 4.20
C ALA A 68 -3.52 -9.73 4.18
N THR A 69 -3.22 -10.51 3.14
CA THR A 69 -3.69 -11.90 3.02
C THR A 69 -3.13 -12.81 4.13
N ILE A 70 -1.89 -12.60 4.55
CA ILE A 70 -1.29 -13.30 5.70
C ILE A 70 -2.01 -12.93 7.01
N ILE A 71 -2.30 -11.65 7.22
CA ILE A 71 -2.96 -11.15 8.44
C ILE A 71 -4.39 -11.70 8.55
N LEU A 72 -5.14 -11.66 7.45
CA LEU A 72 -6.51 -12.19 7.40
C LEU A 72 -6.58 -13.72 7.33
N LYS A 73 -5.43 -14.39 7.13
CA LYS A 73 -5.34 -15.83 6.83
C LYS A 73 -6.28 -16.25 5.69
N ASN A 74 -6.42 -15.37 4.69
CA ASN A 74 -7.32 -15.54 3.56
C ASN A 74 -6.69 -14.92 2.32
N LYS A 75 -6.80 -15.61 1.17
CA LYS A 75 -6.30 -15.11 -0.12
C LYS A 75 -7.17 -13.99 -0.71
N TYR A 76 -8.36 -13.78 -0.15
CA TYR A 76 -9.33 -12.80 -0.62
C TYR A 76 -9.48 -11.63 0.35
N LEU A 77 -9.37 -10.41 -0.17
CA LEU A 77 -9.41 -9.15 0.58
C LEU A 77 -10.79 -8.48 0.51
N ILE A 78 -11.86 -9.26 0.65
CA ILE A 78 -13.23 -8.76 0.57
C ILE A 78 -13.48 -7.67 1.63
N GLY A 79 -14.04 -6.54 1.19
CA GLY A 79 -14.34 -5.40 2.05
C GLY A 79 -13.11 -4.59 2.46
N CYS A 80 -11.93 -4.90 1.92
CA CYS A 80 -10.73 -4.10 2.13
C CYS A 80 -10.63 -2.98 1.09
N SER A 81 -9.91 -1.92 1.42
CA SER A 81 -9.54 -0.86 0.48
C SER A 81 -8.02 -0.77 0.34
N LEU A 82 -7.53 -0.55 -0.88
CA LEU A 82 -6.11 -0.34 -1.17
C LEU A 82 -5.88 1.12 -1.55
N TYR A 83 -4.98 1.78 -0.82
CA TYR A 83 -4.51 3.13 -1.08
C TYR A 83 -3.08 3.06 -1.60
N VAL A 84 -2.80 3.73 -2.71
CA VAL A 84 -1.47 3.75 -3.34
C VAL A 84 -1.14 5.15 -3.83
N THR A 85 0.13 5.55 -3.69
CA THR A 85 0.58 6.92 -4.03
C THR A 85 0.78 7.16 -5.52
N LEU A 86 0.73 6.10 -6.34
CA LEU A 86 0.89 6.11 -7.79
C LEU A 86 -0.12 5.13 -8.41
N GLU A 87 -0.62 5.43 -9.61
CA GLU A 87 -1.51 4.53 -10.33
C GLU A 87 -0.87 3.13 -10.52
N PRO A 88 -1.58 2.03 -10.19
CA PRO A 88 -1.04 0.69 -10.31
C PRO A 88 -0.65 0.31 -11.74
N CYS A 89 0.51 -0.35 -11.90
CA CYS A 89 0.90 -0.92 -13.19
C CYS A 89 0.04 -2.16 -13.54
N PRO A 90 0.08 -2.67 -14.79
CA PRO A 90 -0.74 -3.82 -15.21
C PRO A 90 -0.60 -5.06 -14.32
N MET A 91 0.60 -5.35 -13.81
CA MET A 91 0.84 -6.45 -12.87
C MET A 91 0.08 -6.24 -11.55
N CYS A 92 0.18 -5.04 -10.98
CA CYS A 92 -0.47 -4.71 -9.71
C CYS A 92 -1.98 -4.65 -9.87
N ALA A 93 -2.48 -4.08 -10.97
CA ALA A 93 -3.90 -4.08 -11.32
C ALA A 93 -4.47 -5.51 -11.41
N ALA A 94 -3.75 -6.43 -12.07
CA ALA A 94 -4.15 -7.84 -12.14
C ALA A 94 -4.13 -8.51 -10.75
N ALA A 95 -3.12 -8.22 -9.92
CA ALA A 95 -3.05 -8.75 -8.56
C ALA A 95 -4.20 -8.26 -7.67
N ILE A 96 -4.57 -6.97 -7.78
CA ILE A 96 -5.75 -6.40 -7.11
C ILE A 96 -6.99 -7.20 -7.51
N GLN A 97 -7.23 -7.39 -8.81
CA GLN A 97 -8.36 -8.16 -9.32
C GLN A 97 -8.36 -9.62 -8.82
N TYR A 98 -7.20 -10.28 -8.75
CA TYR A 98 -7.09 -11.65 -8.22
C TYR A 98 -7.31 -11.75 -6.72
N SER A 99 -7.03 -10.67 -5.97
CA SER A 99 -7.29 -10.58 -4.54
C SER A 99 -8.76 -10.30 -4.17
N LYS A 100 -9.62 -10.18 -5.20
CA LYS A 100 -11.09 -9.96 -5.20
C LYS A 100 -11.57 -8.52 -5.09
#